data_AF-A0A7R8WVQ5-F1
#
_entry.id   AF-A0A7R8WVQ5-F1
#
_cell.length_a   1.000
_cell.length_b   1.000
_cell.length_c   1.000
_cell.angle_alpha   90.00
_cell.angle_beta   90.00
_cell.angle_gamma   90.00
#
_symmetry.space_group_name_H-M   'P 1'
#
loop_
_entity.id
_entity.type
_entity.pdbx_description
1 polymer ?
#
loop_
_entity_poly.entity_id
_entity_poly.type
_entity_poly.pdbx_seq_one_letter_code
_entity_poly.pdbx_strand_id
1 'polypeptide(L)'
;MANRRRVFEEMGVEFRLNTEIGKDVAMQSLVDEYDAVFLGMGKTVVVLGGGDTAMDCNRTSIRQNAKRVTCAYRRDEANMPGSKREVENAKEEGVKFLFNRQPVEVVGENGKVVGVKVVTTQM
;
A
#
# COMPACT_ATOMS: atom_id res chain seq x y z
N MET A 1 5.91 11.39 -24.57
CA MET A 1 6.45 10.79 -23.33
C MET A 1 6.96 9.41 -23.67
N ALA A 2 8.27 9.14 -23.52
CA ALA A 2 8.82 7.83 -23.82
C ALA A 2 8.26 6.79 -22.82
N ASN A 3 7.83 5.63 -23.33
CA ASN A 3 7.44 4.50 -22.50
C ASN A 3 8.67 4.03 -21.72
N ARG A 4 8.76 4.35 -20.41
CA ARG A 4 9.92 4.05 -19.57
C ARG A 4 10.33 2.57 -19.65
N ARG A 5 9.36 1.67 -19.84
CA ARG A 5 9.63 0.24 -20.04
C ARG A 5 10.55 -0.01 -21.24
N ARG A 6 10.25 0.62 -22.38
CA ARG A 6 11.04 0.47 -23.61
C ARG A 6 12.47 0.94 -23.42
N VAL A 7 12.66 2.04 -22.67
CA VAL A 7 14.00 2.55 -22.33
C VAL A 7 14.79 1.51 -21.51
N PHE A 8 14.16 0.86 -20.53
CA PHE A 8 14.83 -0.16 -19.73
C PHE A 8 15.09 -1.46 -20.51
N GLU A 9 14.17 -1.88 -21.38
CA GLU A 9 14.38 -3.01 -22.29
C GLU A 9 15.57 -2.75 -23.24
N GLU A 10 15.69 -1.54 -23.79
CA GLU A 10 16.84 -1.11 -24.61
C GLU A 10 18.15 -1.08 -23.81
N MET A 11 18.09 -0.91 -22.48
CA MET A 11 19.24 -1.01 -21.57
C MET A 11 19.57 -2.45 -21.15
N GLY A 12 18.84 -3.45 -21.67
CA GLY A 12 19.07 -4.87 -21.40
C GLY A 12 18.29 -5.42 -20.19
N VAL A 13 17.30 -4.70 -19.66
CA VAL A 13 16.43 -5.19 -18.58
C VAL A 13 15.34 -6.09 -19.17
N GLU A 14 15.28 -7.35 -18.75
CA GLU A 14 14.20 -8.27 -19.11
C GLU A 14 13.01 -8.14 -18.14
N PHE A 15 11.80 -7.91 -18.68
CA PHE A 15 10.56 -7.87 -17.90
C PHE A 15 9.76 -9.16 -18.06
N ARG A 16 9.68 -9.96 -16.99
CA ARG A 16 8.76 -11.11 -16.91
C ARG A 16 7.48 -10.71 -16.19
N LEU A 17 6.40 -10.51 -16.96
CA LEU A 17 5.09 -10.15 -16.44
C LEU A 17 4.28 -11.39 -16.07
N ASN A 18 3.18 -11.20 -15.33
CA ASN A 18 2.27 -12.26 -14.90
C ASN A 18 3.00 -13.41 -14.16
N THR A 19 4.04 -13.07 -13.41
CA THR A 19 4.86 -14.02 -12.65
C THR A 19 4.81 -13.63 -11.17
N GLU A 20 4.28 -14.49 -10.31
CA GLU A 20 4.19 -14.29 -8.87
C GLU A 20 5.28 -15.10 -8.14
N ILE A 21 6.18 -14.40 -7.43
CA ILE A 21 7.21 -15.04 -6.60
C ILE A 21 6.54 -15.75 -5.41
N GLY A 22 6.83 -17.04 -5.26
CA GLY A 22 6.22 -17.95 -4.28
C GLY A 22 5.09 -18.81 -4.83
N LYS A 23 4.58 -18.53 -6.04
CA LYS A 23 3.61 -19.39 -6.75
C LYS A 23 4.18 -19.91 -8.06
N ASP A 24 4.61 -19.00 -8.93
CA ASP A 24 5.10 -19.33 -10.28
C ASP A 24 6.62 -19.52 -10.29
N VAL A 25 7.34 -18.79 -9.42
CA VAL A 25 8.79 -18.91 -9.23
C VAL A 25 9.10 -19.01 -7.74
N ALA A 26 9.85 -20.02 -7.34
CA ALA A 26 10.27 -20.17 -5.95
C ALA A 26 11.28 -19.09 -5.56
N MET A 27 11.20 -18.57 -4.33
CA MET A 27 12.19 -17.57 -3.88
C MET A 27 13.59 -18.17 -3.81
N GLN A 28 13.72 -19.44 -3.39
CA GLN A 28 15.03 -20.09 -3.28
C GLN A 28 15.75 -20.19 -4.64
N SER A 29 15.02 -20.49 -5.73
CA SER A 29 15.64 -20.59 -7.05
C SER A 29 16.22 -19.24 -7.51
N LEU A 30 15.58 -18.12 -7.17
CA LEU A 30 16.13 -16.79 -7.46
C LEU A 30 17.43 -16.50 -6.70
N VAL A 31 17.57 -16.99 -5.47
CA VAL A 31 18.79 -16.81 -4.67
C VAL A 31 19.92 -17.68 -5.21
N ASP A 32 19.59 -18.89 -5.68
CA ASP A 32 20.57 -19.83 -6.18
C ASP A 32 21.05 -19.46 -7.59
N GLU A 33 20.17 -18.91 -8.43
CA GLU A 33 20.45 -18.59 -9.84
C GLU A 33 21.08 -17.20 -10.06
N TYR A 34 20.91 -16.25 -9.13
CA TYR A 34 21.37 -14.86 -9.30
C TYR A 34 22.26 -14.40 -8.16
N ASP A 35 23.34 -13.69 -8.50
CA ASP A 35 24.30 -13.14 -7.53
C ASP A 35 23.66 -12.11 -6.56
N ALA A 36 22.59 -11.44 -7.00
CA ALA A 36 21.86 -10.48 -6.18
C ALA A 36 20.38 -10.43 -6.58
N VAL A 37 19.51 -10.42 -5.55
CA VAL A 37 18.06 -10.29 -5.72
C VAL A 37 17.57 -8.99 -5.08
N PHE A 38 17.03 -8.08 -5.89
CA PHE A 38 16.40 -6.85 -5.40
C PHE A 38 14.88 -7.02 -5.28
N LEU A 39 14.36 -6.98 -4.06
CA LEU A 39 12.94 -7.09 -3.79
C LEU A 39 12.25 -5.72 -3.81
N GLY A 40 11.74 -5.32 -4.97
CA GLY A 40 10.97 -4.09 -5.18
C GLY A 40 9.50 -4.18 -4.78
N MET A 41 9.14 -4.92 -3.72
CA MET A 41 7.73 -5.10 -3.35
C MET A 41 7.16 -3.82 -2.72
N GLY A 42 6.06 -3.31 -3.30
CA GLY A 42 5.37 -2.11 -2.84
C GLY A 42 5.07 -2.11 -1.34
N LYS A 43 5.11 -0.93 -0.72
CA LYS A 43 4.90 -0.79 0.74
C LYS A 43 3.43 -1.06 1.11
N THR A 44 3.21 -1.59 2.30
CA THR A 44 1.89 -1.54 2.94
C THR A 44 1.76 -0.18 3.64
N VAL A 45 0.74 0.59 3.30
CA VAL A 45 0.50 1.93 3.85
C VAL A 45 -0.75 1.90 4.72
N VAL A 46 -0.64 2.50 5.90
CA VAL A 46 -1.78 2.78 6.79
C VAL A 46 -1.89 4.28 6.94
N VAL A 47 -3.03 4.85 6.55
CA VAL A 47 -3.36 6.27 6.73
C VAL A 47 -4.30 6.39 7.93
N LEU A 48 -3.95 7.27 8.87
CA LEU A 48 -4.73 7.53 10.07
C LEU A 48 -5.53 8.82 9.88
N GLY A 49 -6.86 8.70 9.76
CA GLY A 49 -7.74 9.84 9.56
C GLY A 49 -8.82 9.60 8.51
N GLY A 50 -9.79 10.51 8.45
CA GLY A 50 -10.95 10.40 7.55
C GLY A 50 -11.34 11.71 6.85
N GLY A 51 -10.48 12.73 6.90
CA GLY A 51 -10.71 13.99 6.16
C GLY A 51 -10.21 13.91 4.72
N ASP A 52 -10.39 15.00 3.97
CA ASP A 52 -9.95 15.07 2.57
C ASP A 52 -8.43 14.83 2.42
N THR A 53 -7.62 15.37 3.34
CA THR A 53 -6.17 15.10 3.38
C THR A 53 -5.85 13.60 3.49
N ALA A 54 -6.66 12.84 4.25
CA ALA A 54 -6.47 11.39 4.35
C ALA A 54 -6.84 10.70 3.03
N MET A 55 -7.88 11.16 2.32
CA MET A 55 -8.26 10.63 1.02
C MET A 55 -7.18 10.89 -0.04
N ASP A 56 -6.57 12.08 -0.04
CA ASP A 56 -5.43 12.40 -0.89
C ASP A 56 -4.25 11.46 -0.62
N CYS A 57 -3.85 11.30 0.65
CA CYS A 57 -2.76 10.40 1.03
C CYS A 57 -3.04 8.95 0.59
N ASN A 58 -4.28 8.48 0.75
CA ASN A 58 -4.68 7.14 0.37
C ASN A 58 -4.52 6.90 -1.15
N ARG A 59 -5.11 7.78 -1.96
CA ARG A 59 -5.09 7.68 -3.43
C ARG A 59 -3.68 7.87 -3.98
N THR A 60 -2.92 8.83 -3.45
CA THR A 60 -1.50 9.01 -3.81
C THR A 60 -0.69 7.75 -3.50
N SER A 61 -0.93 7.08 -2.37
CA SER A 61 -0.23 5.85 -2.01
C SER A 61 -0.51 4.71 -2.99
N ILE A 62 -1.76 4.57 -3.45
CA ILE A 62 -2.14 3.60 -4.49
C ILE A 62 -1.40 3.90 -5.79
N ARG A 63 -1.41 5.16 -6.24
CA ARG A 63 -0.73 5.60 -7.47
C ARG A 63 0.79 5.45 -7.41
N GLN A 64 1.37 5.43 -6.21
CA GLN A 64 2.78 5.10 -5.97
C GLN A 64 3.05 3.59 -5.89
N ASN A 65 2.10 2.74 -6.31
CA ASN A 65 2.20 1.28 -6.29
C ASN A 65 2.37 0.67 -4.89
N ALA A 66 1.73 1.24 -3.86
CA ALA A 66 1.62 0.57 -2.57
C ALA A 66 0.89 -0.78 -2.74
N LYS A 67 1.43 -1.85 -2.16
CA LYS A 67 0.84 -3.20 -2.24
C LYS A 67 -0.55 -3.25 -1.62
N ARG A 68 -0.77 -2.45 -0.57
CA ARG A 68 -2.05 -2.29 0.11
C ARG A 68 -2.08 -0.95 0.80
N VAL A 69 -3.22 -0.26 0.68
CA VAL A 69 -3.49 0.99 1.39
C VAL A 69 -4.70 0.78 2.29
N THR A 70 -4.55 1.12 3.56
CA THR A 70 -5.60 0.98 4.57
C THR A 70 -5.83 2.31 5.27
N CYS A 71 -7.08 2.78 5.23
CA CYS A 71 -7.53 3.97 5.94
C CYS A 71 -8.10 3.54 7.29
N ALA A 72 -7.45 3.89 8.39
CA ALA A 72 -7.96 3.64 9.74
C ALA A 72 -8.58 4.92 10.30
N TYR A 73 -9.87 4.85 10.61
CA TYR A 73 -10.63 5.98 11.11
C TYR A 73 -11.33 5.64 12.42
N ARG A 74 -11.26 6.56 13.40
CA ARG A 74 -11.68 6.32 14.79
C ARG A 74 -13.20 6.30 15.01
N ARG A 75 -14.00 6.73 14.03
CA ARG A 75 -15.48 6.72 14.07
C ARG A 75 -16.03 5.90 12.90
N ASP A 76 -17.35 5.86 12.79
CA ASP A 76 -18.09 5.26 11.70
C ASP A 76 -17.92 6.04 10.38
N GLU A 77 -18.52 5.49 9.31
CA GLU A 77 -18.51 6.14 7.99
C GLU A 77 -19.37 7.41 7.96
N ALA A 78 -20.49 7.43 8.69
CA ALA A 78 -21.42 8.56 8.69
C ALA A 78 -20.81 9.83 9.29
N ASN A 79 -19.92 9.70 10.26
CA ASN A 79 -19.22 10.82 10.90
C ASN A 79 -17.87 11.16 10.23
N MET A 80 -17.57 10.58 9.05
CA MET A 80 -16.34 10.87 8.33
C MET A 80 -16.34 12.32 7.81
N PRO A 81 -15.32 13.14 8.14
CA PRO A 81 -15.30 14.56 7.77
C PRO A 81 -14.95 14.81 6.30
N GLY A 82 -14.41 13.83 5.60
CA GLY A 82 -14.09 13.93 4.18
C GLY A 82 -15.35 14.07 3.32
N SER A 83 -15.21 14.75 2.20
CA SER A 83 -16.27 14.86 1.20
C SER A 83 -16.69 13.47 0.71
N LYS A 84 -17.99 13.20 0.64
CA LYS A 84 -18.54 11.92 0.18
C LYS A 84 -17.93 11.48 -1.15
N ARG A 85 -17.74 12.43 -2.07
CA ARG A 85 -17.10 12.20 -3.38
C ARG A 85 -15.64 11.73 -3.26
N GLU A 86 -14.86 12.31 -2.36
CA GLU A 86 -13.45 11.89 -2.16
C GLU A 86 -13.37 10.52 -1.50
N VAL A 87 -14.25 10.22 -0.55
CA VAL A 87 -14.34 8.91 0.09
C VAL A 87 -14.72 7.84 -0.92
N GLU A 88 -15.69 8.11 -1.79
CA GLU A 88 -16.12 7.20 -2.86
C GLU A 88 -15.01 6.95 -3.88
N ASN A 89 -14.35 8.01 -4.38
CA ASN A 89 -13.18 7.89 -5.25
C ASN A 89 -12.07 7.03 -4.63
N ALA A 90 -11.80 7.21 -3.32
CA ALA A 90 -10.80 6.42 -2.60
C ALA A 90 -11.21 4.94 -2.48
N LYS A 91 -12.49 4.65 -2.25
CA LYS A 91 -13.02 3.27 -2.25
C LYS A 91 -12.86 2.62 -3.63
N GLU A 92 -13.19 3.35 -4.70
CA GLU A 92 -13.05 2.88 -6.09
C GLU A 92 -11.60 2.61 -6.49
N GLU A 93 -10.65 3.46 -6.04
CA GLU A 93 -9.21 3.24 -6.29
C GLU A 93 -8.65 2.03 -5.50
N GLY A 94 -9.41 1.45 -4.55
CA GLY A 94 -9.06 0.21 -3.84
C GLY A 94 -8.57 0.41 -2.40
N VAL A 95 -8.87 1.54 -1.77
CA VAL A 95 -8.52 1.79 -0.37
C VAL A 95 -9.36 0.91 0.56
N LYS A 96 -8.71 0.20 1.48
CA LYS A 96 -9.41 -0.57 2.52
C LYS A 96 -9.76 0.33 3.70
N PHE A 97 -11.04 0.51 3.99
CA PHE A 97 -11.48 1.30 5.15
C PHE A 97 -11.65 0.42 6.39
N LEU A 98 -11.06 0.87 7.49
CA LEU A 98 -11.25 0.34 8.83
C LEU A 98 -11.87 1.43 9.70
N PHE A 99 -13.19 1.44 9.75
CA PHE A 99 -13.95 2.30 10.65
C PHE A 99 -13.86 1.81 12.09
N ASN A 100 -14.15 2.70 13.02
CA ASN A 100 -14.10 2.40 14.44
C ASN A 100 -12.76 1.79 14.87
N ARG A 101 -11.66 2.33 14.35
CA ARG A 101 -10.29 1.96 14.69
C ARG A 101 -9.55 3.19 15.20
N GLN A 102 -9.26 3.18 16.50
CA GLN A 102 -8.44 4.20 17.12
C GLN A 102 -6.99 3.70 17.23
N PRO A 103 -6.00 4.40 16.65
CA PRO A 103 -4.59 4.05 16.83
C PRO A 103 -4.16 4.27 18.28
N VAL A 104 -3.43 3.31 18.83
CA VAL A 104 -2.88 3.35 20.19
C VAL A 104 -1.36 3.48 20.16
N GLU A 105 -0.70 2.73 19.30
CA GLU A 105 0.77 2.64 19.28
C GLU A 105 1.28 2.32 17.87
N VAL A 106 2.38 2.95 17.47
CA VAL A 106 3.13 2.57 16.27
C VAL A 106 4.21 1.58 16.69
N VAL A 107 4.15 0.37 16.14
CA VAL A 107 5.09 -0.71 16.44
C VAL A 107 6.25 -0.63 15.47
N GLY A 108 7.47 -0.62 16.00
CA GLY A 108 8.70 -0.64 15.22
C GLY A 108 9.67 -1.70 15.70
N GLU A 109 10.40 -2.28 14.76
CA GLU A 109 11.50 -3.22 15.01
C GLU A 109 12.73 -2.73 14.24
N ASN A 110 13.91 -2.75 14.87
CA ASN A 110 15.17 -2.34 14.25
C ASN A 110 15.12 -0.95 13.57
N GLY A 111 14.43 0.01 14.19
CA GLY A 111 14.28 1.38 13.69
C GLY A 111 13.34 1.52 12.48
N LYS A 112 12.61 0.46 12.10
CA LYS A 112 11.62 0.48 11.01
C LYS A 112 10.22 0.24 11.57
N VAL A 113 9.22 0.90 11.00
CA VAL A 113 7.81 0.67 11.36
C VAL A 113 7.37 -0.68 10.78
N VAL A 114 6.85 -1.54 11.64
CA VAL A 114 6.30 -2.86 11.26
C VAL A 114 4.77 -2.88 11.32
N GLY A 115 4.14 -2.00 12.09
CA GLY A 115 2.68 -1.93 12.16
C GLY A 115 2.14 -0.84 13.07
N VAL A 116 0.81 -0.78 13.18
CA VAL A 116 0.09 0.13 14.08
C VAL A 116 -0.91 -0.72 14.88
N LYS A 117 -0.83 -0.64 16.21
CA LYS A 117 -1.85 -1.20 17.11
C LYS A 117 -3.05 -0.28 17.11
N VAL A 118 -4.21 -0.86 16.89
CA VAL A 118 -5.50 -0.16 16.92
C VAL A 118 -6.43 -0.85 17.89
N VAL A 119 -7.28 -0.07 18.56
CA VAL A 119 -8.40 -0.59 19.34
C VAL A 119 -9.70 -0.37 18.59
N THR A 120 -10.64 -1.30 18.77
CA THR A 120 -11.98 -1.19 18.22
C THR A 120 -12.78 -0.23 19.11
N THR A 121 -13.29 0.84 18.51
CA THR A 121 -14.21 1.76 19.18
C THR A 121 -15.66 1.35 18.87
N GLN A 122 -16.60 1.77 19.70
CA GLN A 122 -18.03 1.71 19.40
C GLN A 122 -18.57 3.11 19.69
N MET A 123 -19.01 3.80 18.65
CA MET A 123 -19.80 5.04 18.71
C MET A 123 -21.00 4.88 17.81
#